data_AF-A0A7Y1CIL3-F1
#
_entry.id   AF-A0A7Y1CIL3-F1
#
_cell.length_a   1.000
_cell.length_b   1.000
_cell.length_c   1.000
_cell.angle_alpha   90.00
_cell.angle_beta   90.00
_cell.angle_gamma   90.00
#
_symmetry.space_group_name_H-M   'P 1'
#
loop_
_entity.id
_entity.type
_entity.pdbx_description
1 polymer ?
#
loop_
_entity_poly.entity_id
_entity_poly.type
_entity_poly.pdbx_seq_one_letter_code
_entity_poly.pdbx_strand_id
1 'polypeptide(L)'
;MKSNFEIALERQEIPQFFRGQGQYLTRDGDWDEHLYCINWPGIFAYLRDHADGAQQLSSAFELYVYSVGETIEDCFGLRENLFGYYSTRTRWAPESVDLLAQLPEPCRRRIVQRLSWYRWQVENHARLLPERARRMTADGACAEFIDLPALPYS
;
A
#
# COMPACT_ATOMS: atom_id res chain seq x y z
N MET A 1 26.43 -3.04 -2.39
CA MET A 1 25.64 -2.39 -1.33
C MET A 1 24.35 -3.19 -1.22
N LYS A 2 23.93 -3.57 -0.01
CA LYS A 2 22.68 -4.34 0.16
C LYS A 2 21.48 -3.44 -0.10
N SER A 3 20.45 -3.97 -0.77
CA SER A 3 19.17 -3.29 -0.92
C SER A 3 18.38 -3.25 0.40
N ASN A 4 17.41 -2.34 0.50
CA ASN A 4 16.48 -2.30 1.63
C ASN A 4 15.70 -3.61 1.78
N PHE A 5 15.41 -4.30 0.67
CA PHE A 5 14.74 -5.58 0.67
C PHE A 5 15.62 -6.67 1.31
N GLU A 6 16.90 -6.74 0.95
CA GLU A 6 17.88 -7.64 1.58
C GLU A 6 17.98 -7.38 3.09
N ILE A 7 18.09 -6.12 3.49
CA ILE A 7 18.16 -5.74 4.91
C ILE A 7 16.90 -6.18 5.65
N ALA A 8 15.72 -6.01 5.04
CA ALA A 8 14.45 -6.41 5.63
C ALA A 8 14.30 -7.94 5.76
N LEU A 9 14.79 -8.70 4.77
CA LEU A 9 14.85 -10.17 4.86
C LEU A 9 15.74 -10.60 6.03
N GLU A 10 16.94 -10.05 6.14
CA GLU A 10 17.92 -10.38 7.19
C GLU A 10 17.42 -10.04 8.60
N ARG A 11 16.68 -8.93 8.73
CA ARG A 11 16.14 -8.47 10.02
C ARG A 11 14.75 -8.99 10.35
N GLN A 12 14.13 -9.74 9.45
CA GLN A 12 12.73 -10.20 9.56
C GLN A 12 11.73 -9.03 9.68
N GLU A 13 12.02 -7.92 8.98
CA GLU A 13 11.26 -6.66 9.03
C GLU A 13 10.43 -6.43 7.75
N ILE A 14 10.04 -7.50 7.07
CA ILE A 14 9.32 -7.43 5.79
C ILE A 14 8.02 -6.60 5.87
N PRO A 15 7.17 -6.73 6.91
CA PRO A 15 6.00 -5.88 7.03
C PRO A 15 6.34 -4.39 7.16
N GLN A 16 7.41 -4.04 7.86
CA GLN A 16 7.88 -2.66 8.01
C GLN A 16 8.45 -2.11 6.71
N PHE A 17 9.17 -2.94 5.96
CA PHE A 17 9.71 -2.60 4.64
C PHE A 17 8.60 -2.21 3.66
N PHE A 18 7.57 -3.05 3.51
CA PHE A 18 6.46 -2.76 2.60
C PHE A 18 5.58 -1.59 3.06
N ARG A 19 5.56 -1.26 4.36
CA ARG A 19 4.88 -0.07 4.90
C ARG A 19 5.72 1.20 4.82
N GLY A 20 7.02 1.11 4.51
CA GLY A 20 7.92 2.25 4.61
C GLY A 20 8.09 2.76 6.03
N GLN A 21 8.16 1.86 7.02
CA GLN A 21 8.32 2.23 8.42
C GLN A 21 9.80 2.28 8.83
N GLY A 22 10.14 3.18 9.76
CA GLY A 22 11.50 3.31 10.29
C GLY A 22 12.52 3.62 9.19
N GLN A 23 13.58 2.80 9.11
CA GLN A 23 14.64 2.98 8.11
C GLN A 23 14.19 2.78 6.65
N TYR A 24 13.01 2.19 6.43
CA TYR A 24 12.48 1.93 5.09
C TYR A 24 11.63 3.09 4.55
N LEU A 25 11.39 4.12 5.38
CA LEU A 25 10.69 5.31 4.95
C LEU A 25 11.52 6.08 3.92
N THR A 26 11.07 6.06 2.69
CA THR A 26 11.44 7.07 1.68
C THR A 26 10.32 8.09 1.60
N ARG A 27 10.59 9.35 1.91
CA ARG A 27 9.61 10.44 1.77
C ARG A 27 9.50 10.87 0.32
N ASP A 28 8.27 11.01 -0.15
CA ASP A 28 7.96 11.75 -1.35
C ASP A 28 8.17 13.25 -1.11
N GLY A 29 8.86 13.92 -2.03
CA GLY A 29 9.21 15.34 -1.88
C GLY A 29 8.02 16.30 -2.03
N ASP A 30 6.94 15.86 -2.67
CA ASP A 30 5.75 16.66 -2.93
C ASP A 30 4.64 16.41 -1.89
N TRP A 31 4.56 15.18 -1.35
CA TRP A 31 3.44 14.75 -0.50
C TRP A 31 3.81 14.36 0.95
N ASP A 32 5.10 14.31 1.31
CA ASP A 32 5.62 13.84 2.62
C ASP A 32 5.10 12.44 3.05
N GLU A 33 4.54 11.69 2.09
CA GLU A 33 4.10 10.30 2.25
C GLU A 33 5.23 9.32 1.87
N HIS A 34 5.07 8.03 2.21
CA HIS A 34 6.03 7.02 1.78
C HIS A 34 5.95 6.80 0.26
N LEU A 35 7.08 6.95 -0.45
CA LEU A 35 7.19 6.66 -1.87
C LEU A 35 7.38 5.15 -2.14
N TYR A 36 6.27 4.40 -2.17
CA TYR A 36 6.28 2.93 -2.34
C TYR A 36 7.00 2.43 -3.60
N CYS A 37 6.92 3.16 -4.71
CA CYS A 37 7.47 2.72 -5.99
C CYS A 37 9.00 2.61 -5.99
N ILE A 38 9.70 3.36 -5.13
CA ILE A 38 11.16 3.40 -5.10
C ILE A 38 11.79 2.08 -4.63
N ASN A 39 11.04 1.26 -3.89
CA ASN A 39 11.52 -0.01 -3.36
C ASN A 39 11.65 -1.08 -4.46
N TRP A 40 10.83 -1.01 -5.50
CA TRP A 40 10.70 -2.08 -6.50
C TRP A 40 11.92 -2.26 -7.41
N PRO A 41 12.61 -1.21 -7.90
CA PRO A 41 13.89 -1.39 -8.60
C PRO A 41 14.93 -2.19 -7.79
N GLY A 42 15.01 -1.93 -6.48
CA GLY A 42 15.90 -2.67 -5.57
C GLY A 42 15.50 -4.15 -5.44
N ILE A 43 14.19 -4.42 -5.33
CA ILE A 43 13.66 -5.80 -5.33
C ILE A 43 14.01 -6.50 -6.65
N PHE A 44 13.76 -5.89 -7.81
CA PHE A 44 14.06 -6.52 -9.11
C PHE A 44 15.56 -6.76 -9.32
N ALA A 45 16.43 -5.86 -8.84
CA ALA A 45 17.86 -6.11 -8.82
C ALA A 45 18.21 -7.33 -7.96
N TYR A 46 17.62 -7.44 -6.78
CA TYR A 46 17.79 -8.60 -5.91
C TYR A 46 17.34 -9.91 -6.57
N LEU A 47 16.15 -9.92 -7.19
CA LEU A 47 15.60 -11.09 -7.89
C LEU A 47 16.50 -11.59 -9.03
N ARG A 48 17.15 -10.67 -9.75
CA ARG A 48 18.08 -11.01 -10.83
C ARG A 48 19.34 -11.72 -10.30
N ASP A 49 19.81 -11.28 -9.14
CA ASP A 49 21.09 -11.71 -8.58
C ASP A 49 20.97 -12.94 -7.65
N HIS A 50 19.74 -13.35 -7.31
CA HIS A 50 19.47 -14.46 -6.39
C HIS A 50 18.52 -15.50 -7.01
N ALA A 51 18.99 -16.75 -7.14
CA ALA A 51 18.25 -17.83 -7.79
C ALA A 51 16.90 -18.16 -7.10
N ASP A 52 16.83 -18.00 -5.78
CA ASP A 52 15.62 -18.21 -4.97
C ASP A 52 14.82 -16.93 -4.72
N GLY A 53 15.26 -15.79 -5.28
CA GLY A 53 14.68 -14.47 -5.02
C GLY A 53 13.18 -14.41 -5.33
N ALA A 54 12.73 -15.09 -6.38
CA ALA A 54 11.31 -15.16 -6.74
C ALA A 54 10.46 -15.80 -5.64
N GLN A 55 10.93 -16.91 -5.05
CA GLN A 55 10.25 -17.58 -3.94
C GLN A 55 10.29 -16.71 -2.68
N GLN A 56 11.42 -16.07 -2.40
CA GLN A 56 11.57 -15.18 -1.26
C GLN A 56 10.65 -13.96 -1.36
N LEU A 57 10.50 -13.34 -2.54
CA LEU A 57 9.52 -12.26 -2.75
C LEU A 57 8.09 -12.74 -2.55
N SER A 58 7.73 -13.92 -3.08
CA SER A 58 6.40 -14.48 -2.90
C SER A 58 6.07 -14.66 -1.41
N SER A 59 6.97 -15.30 -0.65
CA SER A 59 6.81 -15.50 0.80
C SER A 59 6.83 -14.20 1.59
N ALA A 60 7.70 -13.24 1.23
CA ALA A 60 7.77 -11.93 1.86
C ALA A 60 6.48 -11.13 1.64
N PHE A 61 5.98 -11.10 0.40
CA PHE A 61 4.76 -10.37 0.08
C PHE A 61 3.53 -11.03 0.72
N GLU A 62 3.49 -12.36 0.77
CA GLU A 62 2.46 -13.09 1.52
C GLU A 62 2.46 -12.69 3.01
N LEU A 63 3.63 -12.69 3.67
CA LEU A 63 3.77 -12.24 5.06
C LEU A 63 3.25 -10.81 5.26
N TYR A 64 3.58 -9.90 4.34
CA TYR A 64 3.07 -8.54 4.35
C TYR A 64 1.54 -8.51 4.23
N VAL A 65 0.96 -9.18 3.23
CA VAL A 65 -0.49 -9.24 3.00
C VAL A 65 -1.25 -9.77 4.22
N TYR A 66 -0.70 -10.77 4.92
CA TYR A 66 -1.31 -11.28 6.16
C TYR A 66 -1.22 -10.28 7.31
N SER A 67 -0.21 -9.40 7.33
CA SER A 67 -0.12 -8.30 8.29
C SER A 67 -1.04 -7.11 8.00
N VAL A 68 -1.60 -6.98 6.78
CA VAL A 68 -2.49 -5.86 6.39
C VAL A 68 -3.84 -5.98 7.11
N GLY A 69 -4.16 -4.96 7.91
CA GLY A 69 -5.43 -4.77 8.61
C GLY A 69 -6.48 -4.02 7.79
N GLU A 70 -7.68 -3.89 8.36
CA GLU A 70 -8.77 -3.06 7.80
C GLU A 70 -8.61 -1.61 8.27
N THR A 71 -7.53 -0.97 7.83
CA THR A 71 -7.30 0.47 8.01
C THR A 71 -7.06 1.13 6.65
N ILE A 72 -7.38 2.43 6.55
CA ILE A 72 -7.15 3.22 5.34
C ILE A 72 -5.67 3.17 4.96
N GLU A 73 -4.78 3.37 5.92
CA GLU A 73 -3.33 3.37 5.72
C GLU A 73 -2.80 2.02 5.21
N ASP A 74 -3.14 0.90 5.87
CA ASP A 74 -2.66 -0.42 5.45
C ASP A 74 -3.17 -0.78 4.05
N CYS A 75 -4.44 -0.49 3.75
CA CYS A 75 -5.00 -0.83 2.44
C CYS A 75 -4.52 0.11 1.33
N PHE A 76 -4.29 1.39 1.64
CA PHE A 76 -3.63 2.32 0.72
C PHE A 76 -2.22 1.82 0.40
N GLY A 77 -1.41 1.50 1.42
CA GLY A 77 -0.08 0.95 1.21
C GLY A 77 -0.07 -0.36 0.41
N LEU A 78 -1.06 -1.25 0.62
CA LEU A 78 -1.20 -2.46 -0.19
C LEU A 78 -1.46 -2.12 -1.66
N ARG A 79 -2.34 -1.16 -1.94
CA ARG A 79 -2.64 -0.70 -3.29
C ARG A 79 -1.40 -0.08 -3.95
N GLU A 80 -0.68 0.77 -3.24
CA GLU A 80 0.52 1.45 -3.76
C GLU A 80 1.67 0.49 -4.00
N ASN A 81 1.84 -0.54 -3.16
CA ASN A 81 2.79 -1.61 -3.42
C ASN A 81 2.45 -2.40 -4.70
N LEU A 82 1.18 -2.76 -4.91
CA LEU A 82 0.75 -3.43 -6.14
C LEU A 82 0.96 -2.53 -7.37
N PHE A 83 0.61 -1.25 -7.27
CA PHE A 83 0.88 -0.28 -8.33
C PHE A 83 2.38 -0.16 -8.63
N GLY A 84 3.22 -0.01 -7.60
CA GLY A 84 4.67 0.05 -7.71
C GLY A 84 5.28 -1.20 -8.36
N TYR A 85 4.79 -2.38 -7.98
CA TYR A 85 5.19 -3.64 -8.60
C TYR A 85 4.87 -3.65 -10.09
N TYR A 86 3.61 -3.44 -10.46
CA TYR A 86 3.17 -3.56 -11.85
C TYR A 86 3.77 -2.48 -12.74
N SER A 87 3.88 -1.24 -12.24
CA SER A 87 4.50 -0.13 -12.97
C SER A 87 6.01 -0.33 -13.17
N THR A 88 6.71 -0.95 -12.21
CA THR A 88 8.15 -1.23 -12.34
C THR A 88 8.40 -2.46 -13.22
N ARG A 89 7.59 -3.51 -13.05
CA ARG A 89 7.71 -4.79 -13.79
C ARG A 89 7.69 -4.57 -15.30
N THR A 90 6.80 -3.73 -15.81
CA THR A 90 6.68 -3.47 -17.26
C THR A 90 7.97 -2.96 -17.89
N ARG A 91 8.82 -2.26 -17.12
CA ARG A 91 10.11 -1.75 -17.59
C ARG A 91 11.28 -2.68 -17.28
N TRP A 92 11.28 -3.30 -16.10
CA TRP A 92 12.44 -4.05 -15.60
C TRP A 92 12.40 -5.54 -15.94
N ALA A 93 11.21 -6.10 -16.11
CA ALA A 93 10.99 -7.52 -16.30
C ALA A 93 9.71 -7.79 -17.13
N PRO A 94 9.56 -7.20 -18.33
CA PRO A 94 8.32 -7.28 -19.12
C PRO A 94 7.89 -8.72 -19.43
N GLU A 95 8.87 -9.59 -19.71
CA GLU A 95 8.68 -10.99 -20.07
C GLU A 95 8.73 -11.96 -18.88
N SER A 96 8.91 -11.47 -17.65
CA SER A 96 8.97 -12.38 -16.50
C SER A 96 7.60 -12.98 -16.20
N VAL A 97 7.55 -14.09 -15.48
CA VAL A 97 6.30 -14.50 -14.84
C VAL A 97 5.80 -13.41 -13.89
N ASP A 98 4.49 -13.29 -13.73
CA ASP A 98 3.91 -12.41 -12.71
C ASP A 98 3.99 -13.10 -11.35
N LEU A 99 4.98 -12.71 -10.55
CA LEU A 99 5.26 -13.28 -9.23
C LEU A 99 4.10 -13.06 -8.25
N LEU A 100 3.41 -11.91 -8.31
CA LEU A 100 2.28 -11.65 -7.42
C LEU A 100 1.00 -12.38 -7.86
N ALA A 101 0.83 -12.66 -9.16
CA ALA A 101 -0.24 -13.54 -9.62
C ALA A 101 -0.06 -15.00 -9.15
N GLN A 102 1.18 -15.41 -8.88
CA GLN A 102 1.53 -16.76 -8.40
C GLN A 102 1.34 -16.93 -6.88
N LEU A 103 0.96 -15.88 -6.14
CA LEU A 103 0.67 -15.98 -4.70
C LEU A 103 -0.38 -17.06 -4.40
N PRO A 104 -0.35 -17.72 -3.23
CA PRO A 104 -1.37 -18.70 -2.85
C PRO A 104 -2.78 -18.12 -2.95
N GLU A 105 -3.76 -18.95 -3.35
CA GLU A 105 -5.15 -18.52 -3.53
C GLU A 105 -5.73 -17.83 -2.27
N PRO A 106 -5.51 -18.32 -1.03
CA PRO A 106 -5.95 -17.62 0.17
C PRO A 106 -5.36 -16.21 0.32
N CYS A 107 -4.08 -16.04 -0.03
CA CYS A 107 -3.39 -14.75 -0.01
C CYS A 107 -4.02 -13.79 -1.04
N ARG A 108 -4.26 -14.25 -2.28
CA ARG A 108 -4.93 -13.43 -3.31
C ARG A 108 -6.35 -13.02 -2.90
N ARG A 109 -7.12 -13.93 -2.30
CA ARG A 109 -8.46 -13.60 -1.75
C ARG A 109 -8.37 -12.54 -0.68
N ARG A 110 -7.37 -12.60 0.20
CA ARG A 110 -7.14 -11.59 1.24
C ARG A 110 -6.84 -10.22 0.64
N ILE A 111 -6.01 -10.15 -0.40
CA ILE A 111 -5.75 -8.90 -1.14
C ILE A 111 -7.06 -8.30 -1.66
N VAL A 112 -7.87 -9.11 -2.36
CA VAL A 112 -9.16 -8.66 -2.90
C VAL A 112 -10.10 -8.16 -1.78
N GLN A 113 -10.16 -8.87 -0.65
CA GLN A 113 -10.99 -8.47 0.49
C GLN A 113 -10.54 -7.12 1.07
N ARG A 114 -9.24 -6.92 1.29
CA ARG A 114 -8.68 -5.67 1.82
C ARG A 114 -8.91 -4.49 0.88
N LEU A 115 -8.66 -4.67 -0.41
CA LEU A 115 -8.89 -3.63 -1.40
C LEU A 115 -10.38 -3.33 -1.62
N SER A 116 -11.26 -4.34 -1.52
CA SER A 116 -12.71 -4.14 -1.58
C SER A 116 -13.22 -3.35 -0.37
N TRP A 117 -12.73 -3.68 0.83
CA TRP A 117 -13.02 -2.91 2.04
C TRP A 117 -12.56 -1.46 1.90
N TYR A 118 -11.33 -1.24 1.43
CA TYR A 118 -10.78 0.10 1.21
C TYR A 118 -11.61 0.92 0.22
N ARG A 119 -11.93 0.32 -0.93
CA ARG A 119 -12.82 0.93 -1.92
C ARG A 119 -14.16 1.30 -1.29
N TRP A 120 -14.76 0.39 -0.52
CA TRP A 120 -16.02 0.66 0.16
C TRP A 120 -15.90 1.85 1.13
N GLN A 121 -14.84 1.93 1.93
CA GLN A 121 -14.62 3.06 2.84
C GLN A 121 -14.52 4.38 2.08
N VAL A 122 -13.67 4.45 1.05
CA VAL A 122 -13.42 5.68 0.27
C VAL A 122 -14.68 6.13 -0.48
N GLU A 123 -15.33 5.23 -1.23
CA GLU A 123 -16.51 5.57 -2.03
C GLU A 123 -17.72 5.89 -1.16
N ASN A 124 -17.95 5.15 -0.07
CA ASN A 124 -19.09 5.43 0.80
C ASN A 124 -18.86 6.68 1.64
N HIS A 125 -17.66 6.93 2.16
CA HIS A 125 -17.41 8.16 2.90
C HIS A 125 -17.52 9.37 1.99
N ALA A 126 -16.91 9.34 0.80
CA ALA A 126 -17.05 10.42 -0.18
C ALA A 126 -18.51 10.71 -0.56
N ARG A 127 -19.34 9.66 -0.71
CA ARG A 127 -20.78 9.82 -1.01
C ARG A 127 -21.60 10.27 0.19
N LEU A 128 -21.34 9.73 1.38
CA LEU A 128 -22.16 9.94 2.57
C LEU A 128 -21.82 11.24 3.29
N LEU A 129 -20.59 11.76 3.19
CA LEU A 129 -20.18 13.01 3.83
C LEU A 129 -21.08 14.19 3.41
N PRO A 130 -21.32 14.46 2.11
CA PRO A 130 -22.22 15.54 1.69
C PRO A 130 -23.69 15.32 2.06
N GLU A 131 -24.15 14.07 2.08
CA GLU A 131 -25.52 13.74 2.49
C GLU A 131 -25.73 13.97 3.99
N ARG A 132 -24.75 13.56 4.81
CA ARG A 132 -24.78 13.79 6.26
C ARG A 132 -24.71 15.27 6.58
N ALA A 133 -23.82 16.02 5.91
CA ALA A 133 -23.74 17.47 6.00
C ALA A 133 -25.11 18.13 5.72
N ARG A 134 -25.78 17.78 4.61
CA ARG A 134 -27.12 18.30 4.28
C ARG A 134 -28.17 18.01 5.35
N ARG A 135 -28.18 16.80 5.91
CA ARG A 135 -29.11 16.44 7.01
C ARG A 135 -28.80 17.22 8.28
N MET A 136 -27.53 17.34 8.65
CA MET A 136 -27.10 18.14 9.79
C MET A 136 -27.53 19.60 9.65
N THR A 137 -27.42 20.19 8.46
CA THR A 137 -27.95 21.54 8.18
C THR A 137 -29.46 21.62 8.40
N ALA A 138 -30.22 20.63 7.87
CA ALA A 138 -31.67 20.59 8.03
C ALA A 138 -32.11 20.44 9.50
N ASP A 139 -31.30 19.75 10.31
CA ASP A 139 -31.51 19.55 11.74
C ASP A 139 -30.97 20.71 12.60
N GLY A 140 -30.44 21.78 11.99
CA GLY A 140 -30.01 23.00 12.67
C GLY A 140 -28.57 22.98 13.21
N ALA A 141 -27.70 22.10 12.70
CA ALA A 141 -26.28 22.09 13.09
C ALA A 141 -25.57 23.39 12.67
N CYS A 142 -24.60 23.82 13.49
CA CYS A 142 -23.78 25.00 13.21
C CYS A 142 -22.84 24.76 12.01
N ALA A 143 -22.56 25.81 11.23
CA ALA A 143 -21.74 25.73 10.02
C ALA A 143 -20.31 25.21 10.29
N GLU A 144 -19.74 25.51 11.47
CA GLU A 144 -18.40 25.04 11.88
C GLU A 144 -18.27 23.50 11.96
N PHE A 145 -19.39 22.77 12.07
CA PHE A 145 -19.42 21.30 12.06
C PHE A 145 -19.81 20.70 10.70
N ILE A 146 -20.15 21.55 9.72
CA ILE A 146 -20.58 21.17 8.37
C ILE A 146 -19.47 21.49 7.36
N ASP A 147 -18.94 22.70 7.44
CA ASP A 147 -17.92 23.25 6.55
C ASP A 147 -16.54 23.08 7.16
N LEU A 148 -16.17 21.82 7.42
CA LEU A 148 -14.86 21.51 7.97
C LEU A 148 -13.76 21.98 7.00
N PRO A 149 -12.74 22.70 7.48
CA PRO A 149 -11.63 23.10 6.64
C PRO A 149 -10.90 21.87 6.11
N ALA A 150 -10.39 21.97 4.88
CA ALA A 150 -9.65 20.89 4.24
C ALA A 150 -8.36 20.52 5.01
N LEU A 151 -7.84 21.44 5.82
CA LEU A 151 -6.69 21.23 6.68
C LEU A 151 -7.08 21.56 8.14
N PRO A 152 -6.79 20.69 9.11
CA PRO A 152 -7.23 20.89 10.50
C PRO A 152 -6.58 22.09 11.22
N TYR A 153 -5.56 22.71 10.61
CA TYR A 153 -4.80 23.83 11.18
C TYR A 153 -4.64 25.02 10.22
N SER A 154 -5.50 25.14 9.20
CA SER A 154 -5.52 26.31 8.31
C SER A 154 -6.17 27.53 8.95
#